data_AF-A0A3A4NNB1-F1
#
_entry.id   AF-A0A3A4NNB1-F1
#
_cell.length_a   1.000
_cell.length_b   1.000
_cell.length_c   1.000
_cell.angle_alpha   90.00
_cell.angle_beta   90.00
_cell.angle_gamma   90.00
#
_symmetry.space_group_name_H-M   'P 1'
#
loop_
_entity.id
_entity.type
_entity.pdbx_description
1 polymer ?
#
loop_
_entity_poly.entity_id
_entity_poly.type
_entity_poly.pdbx_seq_one_letter_code
_entity_poly.pdbx_strand_id
1 'polypeptide(L)'
;MIEDRLPESFVDQNTSASGTLKTDGNVRINGLLEGQVIAKGRTTIDRAGRLRGKIHAREAIIEGSVHGSIEATEKILISTTSVIKSNVVAPRLVVQIGAKLQGSFVITPDQGERERLKQKLDTDYTKPILQRIPFSVSLPDAKQVILVGSFTDWDENNAISLKKSNDGVWSTEIKLMPGNYEYLLLVDGDPMPDPNNPLKVVNAYGGENSILTVFSD
;
A
#
# COMPACT_ATOMS: atom_id res chain seq x y z
N MET A 1 -32.57 -19.24 -11.14
CA MET A 1 -32.58 -18.45 -9.88
C MET A 1 -32.56 -17.00 -10.29
N ILE A 2 -33.69 -16.31 -10.17
CA ILE A 2 -33.73 -14.86 -10.29
C ILE A 2 -33.21 -14.36 -8.95
N GLU A 3 -32.10 -13.63 -8.96
CA GLU A 3 -31.57 -12.98 -7.78
C GLU A 3 -32.66 -12.04 -7.25
N ASP A 4 -33.17 -12.29 -6.04
CA ASP A 4 -34.25 -11.50 -5.45
C ASP A 4 -33.78 -10.05 -5.34
N ARG A 5 -34.21 -9.22 -6.30
CA ARG A 5 -33.83 -7.81 -6.35
C ARG A 5 -34.53 -7.12 -5.19
N LEU A 6 -33.77 -6.85 -4.13
CA LEU A 6 -34.25 -6.09 -3.00
C LEU A 6 -34.87 -4.77 -3.48
N PRO A 7 -36.02 -4.35 -2.93
CA PRO A 7 -36.67 -3.10 -3.32
C PRO A 7 -35.73 -1.92 -3.05
N GLU A 8 -35.73 -0.91 -3.93
CA GLU A 8 -34.85 0.27 -3.80
C GLU A 8 -35.68 1.49 -3.42
N SER A 9 -35.31 2.14 -2.31
CA SER A 9 -35.84 3.45 -1.90
C SER A 9 -34.90 4.55 -2.37
N PHE A 10 -35.42 5.61 -2.98
CA PHE A 10 -34.61 6.66 -3.60
C PHE A 10 -34.96 8.05 -3.07
N VAL A 11 -33.93 8.81 -2.67
CA VAL A 11 -34.02 10.23 -2.35
C VAL A 11 -33.31 11.00 -3.46
N ASP A 12 -34.08 11.61 -4.36
CA ASP A 12 -33.55 12.26 -5.56
C ASP A 12 -32.82 13.59 -5.27
N GLN A 13 -32.04 14.10 -6.25
CA GLN A 13 -31.13 15.24 -6.13
C GLN A 13 -31.78 16.54 -5.63
N ASN A 14 -33.07 16.72 -5.90
CA ASN A 14 -33.84 17.90 -5.51
C ASN A 14 -34.74 17.66 -4.29
N THR A 15 -34.50 16.56 -3.57
CA THR A 15 -35.27 16.17 -2.39
C THR A 15 -34.43 16.38 -1.13
N SER A 16 -35.01 17.07 -0.15
CA SER A 16 -34.51 17.14 1.22
C SER A 16 -35.46 16.40 2.14
N ALA A 17 -34.94 15.48 2.95
CA ALA A 17 -35.71 14.76 3.94
C ALA A 17 -35.06 14.86 5.32
N SER A 18 -35.89 14.82 6.36
CA SER A 18 -35.44 14.78 7.76
C SER A 18 -36.15 13.66 8.52
N GLY A 19 -35.42 12.90 9.34
CA GLY A 19 -35.98 11.83 10.18
C GLY A 19 -35.33 10.47 9.94
N THR A 20 -36.09 9.40 10.18
CA THR A 20 -35.58 8.02 10.08
C THR A 20 -36.17 7.30 8.87
N LEU A 21 -35.31 6.86 7.95
CA LEU A 21 -35.65 6.00 6.83
C LEU A 21 -35.28 4.55 7.19
N LYS A 22 -36.29 3.67 7.31
CA LYS A 22 -36.10 2.25 7.59
C LYS A 22 -36.66 1.40 6.45
N THR A 23 -35.85 0.48 5.93
CA THR A 23 -36.25 -0.43 4.85
C THR A 23 -35.55 -1.79 4.97
N ASP A 24 -36.23 -2.82 4.49
CA ASP A 24 -35.63 -4.16 4.32
C ASP A 24 -34.87 -4.30 2.99
N GLY A 25 -34.94 -3.27 2.13
CA GLY A 25 -34.28 -3.23 0.84
C GLY A 25 -33.03 -2.35 0.80
N ASN A 26 -32.74 -1.87 -0.41
CA ASN A 26 -31.66 -0.93 -0.69
C ASN A 26 -32.15 0.52 -0.53
N VAL A 27 -31.22 1.42 -0.22
CA VAL A 27 -31.43 2.86 -0.16
C VAL A 27 -30.43 3.53 -1.08
N ARG A 28 -30.88 4.52 -1.84
CA ARG A 28 -30.02 5.38 -2.65
C ARG A 28 -30.37 6.85 -2.40
N ILE A 29 -29.37 7.66 -2.11
CA ILE A 29 -29.52 9.06 -1.76
C ILE A 29 -28.67 9.88 -2.72
N ASN A 30 -29.33 10.63 -3.58
CA ASN A 30 -28.74 11.62 -4.47
C ASN A 30 -29.05 13.07 -4.02
N GLY A 31 -29.96 13.25 -3.05
CA GLY A 31 -30.32 14.54 -2.43
C GLY A 31 -29.77 14.75 -1.01
N LEU A 32 -30.47 15.54 -0.19
CA LEU A 32 -30.10 15.83 1.19
C LEU A 32 -30.92 14.98 2.17
N LEU A 33 -30.24 14.28 3.09
CA LEU A 33 -30.89 13.59 4.21
C LEU A 33 -30.26 13.99 5.54
N GLU A 34 -31.10 14.49 6.45
CA GLU A 34 -30.73 14.74 7.85
C GLU A 34 -31.43 13.74 8.78
N GLY A 35 -30.68 12.82 9.38
CA GLY A 35 -31.23 11.82 10.29
C GLY A 35 -30.62 10.43 10.11
N GLN A 36 -31.44 9.40 10.18
CA GLN A 36 -30.98 8.02 10.27
C GLN A 36 -31.47 7.17 9.08
N VAL A 37 -30.57 6.37 8.51
CA VAL A 37 -30.89 5.31 7.54
C VAL A 37 -30.65 3.95 8.19
N ILE A 38 -31.67 3.08 8.16
CA ILE A 38 -31.59 1.69 8.60
C ILE A 38 -32.02 0.81 7.43
N ALA A 39 -31.06 0.20 6.74
CA ALA A 39 -31.30 -0.68 5.59
C ALA A 39 -30.80 -2.09 5.89
N LYS A 40 -31.57 -3.14 5.58
CA LYS A 40 -31.03 -4.52 5.58
C LYS A 40 -30.20 -4.82 4.33
N GLY A 41 -30.36 -4.01 3.28
CA GLY A 41 -29.58 -4.10 2.06
C GLY A 41 -28.44 -3.07 2.01
N ARG A 42 -28.19 -2.56 0.81
CA ARG A 42 -27.16 -1.57 0.50
C ARG A 42 -27.69 -0.16 0.65
N THR A 43 -26.91 0.72 1.27
CA THR A 43 -27.13 2.17 1.24
C THR A 43 -26.09 2.84 0.34
N THR A 44 -26.54 3.57 -0.68
CA THR A 44 -25.68 4.31 -1.61
C THR A 44 -25.89 5.81 -1.41
N ILE A 45 -24.80 6.55 -1.19
CA ILE A 45 -24.80 8.01 -1.23
C ILE A 45 -24.16 8.40 -2.56
N ASP A 46 -24.97 8.76 -3.54
CA ASP A 46 -24.49 9.19 -4.86
C ASP A 46 -23.72 10.50 -4.77
N ARG A 47 -23.06 10.92 -5.86
CA ARG A 47 -22.16 12.09 -5.87
C ARG A 47 -22.80 13.39 -5.37
N ALA A 48 -24.06 13.66 -5.71
CA ALA A 48 -24.78 14.84 -5.20
C ALA A 48 -25.39 14.61 -3.81
N GLY A 49 -25.42 13.35 -3.35
CA GLY A 49 -25.94 12.93 -2.07
C GLY A 49 -25.19 13.52 -0.89
N ARG A 50 -25.95 14.03 0.09
CA ARG A 50 -25.42 14.54 1.35
C ARG A 50 -26.21 13.94 2.51
N LEU A 51 -25.51 13.26 3.41
CA LEU A 51 -26.11 12.70 4.61
C LEU A 51 -25.48 13.33 5.85
N ARG A 52 -26.33 13.86 6.74
CA ARG A 52 -25.96 14.25 8.11
C ARG A 52 -26.69 13.33 9.09
N GLY A 53 -25.97 12.43 9.73
CA GLY A 53 -26.52 11.53 10.75
C GLY A 53 -25.96 10.11 10.68
N LYS A 54 -26.81 9.11 10.89
CA LYS A 54 -26.38 7.71 11.09
C LYS A 54 -26.83 6.79 9.96
N ILE A 55 -25.91 5.97 9.45
CA ILE A 55 -26.21 4.89 8.50
C ILE A 55 -25.99 3.56 9.22
N HIS A 56 -26.99 2.67 9.17
CA HIS A 56 -26.87 1.25 9.49
C HIS A 56 -27.30 0.44 8.26
N ALA A 57 -26.37 -0.31 7.67
CA ALA A 57 -26.61 -1.03 6.41
C ALA A 57 -25.85 -2.36 6.36
N ARG A 58 -26.18 -3.24 5.42
CA ARG A 58 -25.31 -4.39 5.12
C ARG A 58 -24.06 -3.94 4.38
N GLU A 59 -24.27 -3.15 3.34
CA GLU A 59 -23.22 -2.51 2.56
C GLU A 59 -23.46 -0.99 2.50
N ALA A 60 -22.40 -0.19 2.55
CA ALA A 60 -22.49 1.24 2.28
C ALA A 60 -21.56 1.63 1.13
N ILE A 61 -22.09 2.33 0.11
CA ILE A 61 -21.32 2.88 -1.00
C ILE A 61 -21.40 4.39 -0.93
N ILE A 62 -20.27 5.07 -0.79
CA ILE A 62 -20.20 6.51 -0.59
C ILE A 62 -19.46 7.16 -1.76
N GLU A 63 -20.22 7.86 -2.61
CA GLU A 63 -19.71 8.71 -3.68
C GLU A 63 -19.85 10.21 -3.36
N GLY A 64 -20.83 10.56 -2.51
CA GLY A 64 -21.07 11.93 -2.06
C GLY A 64 -20.42 12.27 -0.72
N SER A 65 -21.17 12.97 0.13
CA SER A 65 -20.69 13.42 1.44
C SER A 65 -21.49 12.84 2.60
N VAL A 66 -20.79 12.39 3.64
CA VAL A 66 -21.40 11.87 4.86
C VAL A 66 -20.74 12.51 6.08
N HIS A 67 -21.57 13.00 6.99
CA HIS A 67 -21.15 13.47 8.30
C HIS A 67 -21.96 12.79 9.40
N GLY A 68 -21.30 12.07 10.30
CA GLY A 68 -21.94 11.40 11.43
C GLY A 68 -21.35 10.02 11.73
N SER A 69 -22.16 8.96 11.63
CA SER A 69 -21.69 7.58 11.87
C SER A 69 -22.17 6.60 10.81
N ILE A 70 -21.31 5.63 10.46
CA ILE A 70 -21.60 4.60 9.48
C ILE A 70 -21.29 3.25 10.12
N GLU A 71 -22.29 2.38 10.15
CA GLU A 71 -22.16 1.01 10.63
C GLU A 71 -22.60 0.08 9.49
N ALA A 72 -21.65 -0.67 8.93
CA ALA A 72 -21.93 -1.64 7.89
C ALA A 72 -21.60 -3.05 8.38
N THR A 73 -22.49 -4.02 8.13
CA THR A 73 -22.26 -5.39 8.61
C THR A 73 -21.39 -6.24 7.68
N GLU A 74 -21.14 -5.80 6.44
CA GLU A 74 -20.28 -6.52 5.48
C GLU A 74 -19.17 -5.62 4.93
N LYS A 75 -19.54 -4.51 4.29
CA LYS A 75 -18.56 -3.72 3.53
C LYS A 75 -18.92 -2.25 3.41
N ILE A 76 -17.90 -1.40 3.44
CA ILE A 76 -17.98 -0.01 3.03
C ILE A 76 -17.07 0.24 1.84
N LEU A 77 -17.61 0.86 0.79
CA LEU A 77 -16.87 1.33 -0.37
C LEU A 77 -16.92 2.85 -0.41
N ILE A 78 -15.75 3.47 -0.48
CA ILE A 78 -15.56 4.92 -0.51
C ILE A 78 -14.99 5.25 -1.88
N SER A 79 -15.83 5.85 -2.73
CA SER A 79 -15.48 6.16 -4.11
C SER A 79 -14.62 7.41 -4.21
N THR A 80 -14.03 7.61 -5.40
CA THR A 80 -13.27 8.82 -5.73
C THR A 80 -14.08 10.08 -5.42
N THR A 81 -13.43 11.13 -4.91
CA THR A 81 -14.01 12.46 -4.57
C THR A 81 -14.96 12.54 -3.36
N SER A 82 -15.29 11.42 -2.73
CA SER A 82 -16.16 11.41 -1.53
C SER A 82 -15.54 12.17 -0.35
N VAL A 83 -16.40 12.77 0.48
CA VAL A 83 -16.01 13.49 1.72
C VAL A 83 -16.70 12.86 2.91
N ILE A 84 -15.92 12.17 3.75
CA ILE A 84 -16.43 11.48 4.92
C ILE A 84 -15.86 12.12 6.18
N LYS A 85 -16.76 12.64 7.01
CA LYS A 85 -16.47 13.20 8.33
C LYS A 85 -17.23 12.40 9.39
N SER A 86 -16.82 11.16 9.63
CA SER A 86 -17.63 10.19 10.34
C SER A 86 -16.84 9.17 11.16
N ASN A 87 -17.51 8.58 12.15
CA ASN A 87 -17.07 7.35 12.80
C ASN A 87 -17.61 6.14 12.03
N VAL A 88 -16.74 5.22 11.66
CA VAL A 88 -17.04 4.13 10.74
C VAL A 88 -16.69 2.78 11.37
N VAL A 89 -17.64 1.84 11.32
CA VAL A 89 -17.45 0.45 11.77
C VAL A 89 -17.87 -0.49 10.66
N ALA A 90 -16.97 -1.38 10.23
CA ALA A 90 -17.29 -2.41 9.24
C ALA A 90 -16.28 -3.57 9.25
N PRO A 91 -16.62 -4.76 8.74
CA PRO A 91 -15.63 -5.83 8.53
C PRO A 91 -14.66 -5.53 7.39
N ARG A 92 -15.14 -4.82 6.36
CA ARG A 92 -14.36 -4.49 5.15
C ARG A 92 -14.47 -3.02 4.80
N LEU A 93 -13.33 -2.42 4.47
CA LEU A 93 -13.24 -1.07 3.94
C LEU A 93 -12.48 -1.08 2.61
N VAL A 94 -13.07 -0.47 1.59
CA VAL A 94 -12.41 -0.22 0.30
C VAL A 94 -12.44 1.27 0.04
N VAL A 95 -11.27 1.85 -0.20
CA VAL A 95 -11.11 3.28 -0.46
C VAL A 95 -10.48 3.47 -1.83
N GLN A 96 -11.11 4.27 -2.68
CA GLN A 96 -10.54 4.69 -3.95
C GLN A 96 -9.67 5.94 -3.78
N ILE A 97 -8.65 6.06 -4.63
CA ILE A 97 -7.71 7.19 -4.63
C ILE A 97 -8.46 8.52 -4.80
N GLY A 98 -8.12 9.51 -3.99
CA GLY A 98 -8.71 10.86 -4.04
C GLY A 98 -9.94 11.08 -3.15
N ALA A 99 -10.35 10.08 -2.35
CA ALA A 99 -11.33 10.28 -1.28
C ALA A 99 -10.74 11.10 -0.12
N LYS A 100 -11.56 11.94 0.51
CA LYS A 100 -11.20 12.71 1.73
C LYS A 100 -11.88 12.09 2.94
N LEU A 101 -11.08 11.53 3.85
CA LEU A 101 -11.58 10.85 5.05
C LEU A 101 -11.07 11.56 6.31
N GLN A 102 -11.99 11.82 7.24
CA GLN A 102 -11.68 12.39 8.55
C GLN A 102 -12.60 11.76 9.59
N GLY A 103 -12.04 11.17 10.65
CA GLY A 103 -12.80 10.51 11.72
C GLY A 103 -12.14 9.22 12.19
N SER A 104 -12.89 8.40 12.92
CA SER A 104 -12.41 7.10 13.42
C SER A 104 -12.92 5.96 12.55
N PHE A 105 -12.05 5.02 12.19
CA PHE A 105 -12.38 3.85 11.37
C PHE A 105 -11.98 2.58 12.12
N VAL A 106 -12.97 1.78 12.53
CA VAL A 106 -12.77 0.50 13.21
C VAL A 106 -13.12 -0.61 12.24
N ILE A 107 -12.09 -1.24 11.67
CA ILE A 107 -12.25 -2.35 10.73
C ILE A 107 -12.00 -3.66 11.44
N THR A 108 -13.06 -4.45 11.61
CA THR A 108 -13.00 -5.73 12.33
C THR A 108 -13.45 -6.86 11.40
N PRO A 109 -12.55 -7.41 10.57
CA PRO A 109 -12.88 -8.52 9.69
C PRO A 109 -13.35 -9.73 10.51
N ASP A 110 -14.35 -10.45 10.02
CA ASP A 110 -14.77 -11.71 10.63
C ASP A 110 -13.67 -12.79 10.51
N GLN A 111 -13.72 -13.80 11.39
CA GLN A 111 -12.69 -14.86 11.41
C GLN A 111 -12.59 -15.63 10.08
N GLY A 112 -13.72 -15.86 9.40
CA GLY A 112 -13.74 -16.58 8.12
C GLY A 112 -13.11 -15.75 6.99
N GLU A 113 -13.35 -14.44 6.98
CA GLU A 113 -12.70 -13.52 6.06
C GLU A 113 -11.19 -13.40 6.33
N ARG A 114 -10.76 -13.31 7.60
CA ARG A 114 -9.33 -13.30 7.95
C ARG A 114 -8.60 -14.51 7.37
N GLU A 115 -9.21 -15.68 7.44
CA GLU A 115 -8.59 -16.92 6.96
C GLU A 115 -8.52 -16.97 5.43
N ARG A 116 -9.55 -16.49 4.73
CA ARG A 116 -9.54 -16.35 3.25
C ARG A 116 -8.52 -15.31 2.77
N LEU A 117 -8.38 -14.20 3.49
CA LEU A 117 -7.40 -13.16 3.16
C LEU A 117 -5.98 -13.65 3.37
N LYS A 118 -5.69 -14.41 4.44
CA LYS A 118 -4.39 -15.07 4.62
C LYS A 118 -4.07 -16.00 3.46
N GLN A 119 -5.02 -16.87 3.06
CA GLN A 119 -4.80 -17.77 1.93
C GLN A 119 -4.50 -17.03 0.62
N LYS A 120 -5.22 -15.93 0.33
CA LYS A 120 -4.95 -15.10 -0.85
C LYS A 120 -3.61 -14.37 -0.76
N LEU A 121 -3.29 -13.79 0.40
CA LEU A 121 -2.00 -13.14 0.64
C LEU A 121 -0.85 -14.14 0.49
N ASP A 122 -0.97 -15.36 1.01
CA ASP A 122 0.04 -16.41 0.84
C ASP A 122 0.18 -16.88 -0.62
N THR A 123 -0.87 -16.71 -1.43
CA THR A 123 -0.84 -17.06 -2.86
C THR A 123 -0.18 -15.96 -3.71
N ASP A 124 -0.38 -14.69 -3.37
CA ASP A 124 0.15 -13.53 -4.11
C ASP A 124 1.50 -13.01 -3.57
N TYR A 125 1.83 -13.23 -2.30
CA TYR A 125 3.18 -13.03 -1.76
C TYR A 125 4.04 -14.25 -2.11
N THR A 126 4.73 -14.21 -3.24
CA THR A 126 5.96 -14.99 -3.34
C THR A 126 6.93 -14.35 -2.37
N LYS A 127 7.19 -15.01 -1.23
CA LYS A 127 8.18 -14.56 -0.26
C LYS A 127 9.46 -14.21 -1.02
N PRO A 128 9.95 -12.96 -0.98
CA PRO A 128 11.13 -12.59 -1.74
C PRO A 128 12.27 -13.52 -1.32
N ILE A 129 12.94 -14.09 -2.30
CA ILE A 129 14.00 -15.05 -2.08
C ILE A 129 15.35 -14.35 -2.13
N LEU A 130 16.29 -14.86 -1.34
CA LEU A 130 17.67 -14.39 -1.34
C LEU A 130 18.31 -14.76 -2.69
N GLN A 131 18.69 -13.75 -3.48
CA GLN A 131 19.32 -13.91 -4.78
C GLN A 131 20.85 -13.86 -4.67
N ARG A 132 21.52 -14.70 -5.46
CA ARG A 132 22.98 -14.68 -5.62
C ARG A 132 23.34 -13.73 -6.76
N ILE A 133 23.93 -12.60 -6.41
CA ILE A 133 24.28 -11.52 -7.33
C ILE A 133 25.77 -11.61 -7.64
N PRO A 134 26.17 -11.99 -8.87
CA PRO A 134 27.56 -11.88 -9.26
C PRO A 134 27.94 -10.41 -9.31
N PHE A 135 29.00 -10.05 -8.59
CA PHE A 135 29.55 -8.70 -8.58
C PHE A 135 30.94 -8.74 -9.21
N SER A 136 31.22 -7.78 -10.09
CA SER A 136 32.54 -7.66 -10.71
C SER A 136 32.89 -6.22 -11.08
N VAL A 137 34.16 -5.86 -10.94
CA VAL A 137 34.72 -4.57 -11.34
C VAL A 137 36.13 -4.75 -11.90
N SER A 138 36.48 -4.06 -12.98
CA SER A 138 37.84 -4.09 -13.54
C SER A 138 38.70 -2.99 -12.91
N LEU A 139 39.72 -3.39 -12.15
CA LEU A 139 40.68 -2.52 -11.46
C LEU A 139 42.06 -3.20 -11.49
N PRO A 140 42.73 -3.25 -12.66
CA PRO A 140 43.91 -4.08 -12.87
C PRO A 140 45.11 -3.70 -12.00
N ASP A 141 45.23 -2.43 -11.62
CA ASP A 141 46.36 -1.92 -10.82
C ASP A 141 46.15 -2.03 -9.31
N ALA A 142 44.91 -2.24 -8.86
CA ALA A 142 44.59 -2.37 -7.44
C ALA A 142 45.28 -3.60 -6.82
N LYS A 143 45.66 -3.51 -5.55
CA LYS A 143 46.21 -4.63 -4.76
C LYS A 143 45.15 -5.28 -3.88
N GLN A 144 44.12 -4.53 -3.51
CA GLN A 144 42.98 -4.98 -2.73
C GLN A 144 41.73 -4.22 -3.16
N VAL A 145 40.62 -4.94 -3.28
CA VAL A 145 39.29 -4.35 -3.47
C VAL A 145 38.34 -4.96 -2.46
N ILE A 146 37.74 -4.12 -1.63
CA ILE A 146 36.73 -4.49 -0.64
C ILE A 146 35.43 -3.78 -1.01
N LEU A 147 34.32 -4.49 -0.85
CA LEU A 147 32.97 -3.96 -1.04
C LEU A 147 32.31 -3.72 0.33
N VAL A 148 31.87 -2.49 0.54
CA VAL A 148 31.10 -2.05 1.72
C VAL A 148 29.81 -1.39 1.26
N GLY A 149 28.74 -1.56 2.02
CA GLY A 149 27.46 -0.94 1.68
C GLY A 149 26.41 -1.15 2.75
N SER A 150 25.16 -0.81 2.43
CA SER A 150 24.04 -0.99 3.35
C SER A 150 23.80 -2.46 3.72
N PHE A 151 24.22 -3.42 2.89
CA PHE A 151 24.17 -4.86 3.17
C PHE A 151 25.32 -5.39 4.03
N THR A 152 26.34 -4.57 4.30
CA THR A 152 27.40 -4.85 5.29
C THR A 152 27.30 -3.91 6.49
N ASP A 153 26.17 -3.22 6.65
CA ASP A 153 25.96 -2.15 7.63
C ASP A 153 27.04 -1.05 7.61
N TRP A 154 27.71 -0.85 6.46
CA TRP A 154 28.89 0.01 6.32
C TRP A 154 30.03 -0.29 7.31
N ASP A 155 30.06 -1.50 7.87
CA ASP A 155 31.08 -1.95 8.82
C ASP A 155 32.19 -2.71 8.09
N GLU A 156 33.44 -2.26 8.26
CA GLU A 156 34.63 -2.90 7.69
C GLU A 156 34.81 -4.35 8.19
N ASN A 157 34.31 -4.68 9.38
CA ASN A 157 34.37 -6.05 9.91
C ASN A 157 33.45 -7.01 9.16
N ASN A 158 32.40 -6.49 8.52
CA ASN A 158 31.45 -7.26 7.70
C ASN A 158 31.67 -7.06 6.20
N ALA A 159 32.76 -6.38 5.82
CA ALA A 159 33.03 -6.03 4.45
C ALA A 159 33.41 -7.25 3.58
N ILE A 160 33.08 -7.17 2.30
CA ILE A 160 33.25 -8.29 1.38
C ILE A 160 34.54 -8.08 0.58
N SER A 161 35.57 -8.88 0.85
CA SER A 161 36.80 -8.87 0.04
C SER A 161 36.57 -9.54 -1.32
N LEU A 162 36.94 -8.86 -2.41
CA LEU A 162 36.87 -9.40 -3.76
C LEU A 162 38.11 -10.23 -4.09
N LYS A 163 37.97 -11.14 -5.06
CA LYS A 163 39.07 -11.94 -5.58
C LYS A 163 39.50 -11.41 -6.94
N LYS A 164 40.80 -11.18 -7.11
CA LYS A 164 41.41 -10.74 -8.37
C LYS A 164 41.69 -11.94 -9.29
N SER A 165 41.28 -11.86 -10.54
CA SER A 165 41.74 -12.76 -11.61
C SER A 165 42.96 -12.21 -12.34
N ASN A 166 43.62 -13.06 -13.13
CA ASN A 166 44.87 -12.72 -13.82
C ASN A 166 44.73 -11.58 -14.87
N ASP A 167 43.51 -11.32 -15.32
CA ASP A 167 43.13 -10.25 -16.26
C ASP A 167 42.82 -8.90 -15.58
N GLY A 168 42.96 -8.82 -14.25
CA GLY A 168 42.73 -7.59 -13.49
C GLY A 168 41.27 -7.32 -13.12
N VAL A 169 40.37 -8.29 -13.34
CA VAL A 169 38.99 -8.22 -12.88
C VAL A 169 38.90 -8.70 -11.43
N TRP A 170 38.16 -7.95 -10.62
CA TRP A 170 37.84 -8.29 -9.24
C TRP A 170 36.40 -8.78 -9.20
N SER A 171 36.14 -9.91 -8.53
CA SER A 171 34.80 -10.48 -8.46
C SER A 171 34.47 -11.15 -7.12
N THR A 172 33.18 -11.23 -6.84
CA THR A 172 32.59 -11.98 -5.72
C THR A 172 31.12 -12.32 -6.03
N GLU A 173 30.50 -13.11 -5.17
CA GLU A 173 29.05 -13.38 -5.22
C GLU A 173 28.42 -12.89 -3.91
N ILE A 174 27.43 -12.00 -4.01
CA ILE A 174 26.74 -11.41 -2.87
C ILE A 174 25.34 -12.02 -2.79
N LYS A 175 24.88 -12.33 -1.58
CA LYS A 175 23.52 -12.80 -1.37
C LYS A 175 22.65 -11.65 -0.87
N LEU A 176 21.73 -11.18 -1.68
CA LEU A 176 20.87 -10.04 -1.38
C LEU A 176 19.41 -10.37 -1.62
N MET A 177 18.54 -9.76 -0.82
CA MET A 177 17.11 -9.76 -1.10
C MET A 177 16.83 -8.76 -2.23
N PRO A 178 15.70 -8.86 -2.93
CA PRO A 178 15.22 -7.78 -3.78
C PRO A 178 15.16 -6.45 -3.02
N GLY A 179 15.72 -5.39 -3.61
CA GLY A 179 15.89 -4.10 -2.95
C GLY A 179 16.92 -3.19 -3.63
N ASN A 180 17.04 -1.98 -3.12
CA ASN A 180 18.07 -1.02 -3.51
C ASN A 180 19.12 -0.93 -2.41
N TYR A 181 20.38 -1.04 -2.81
CA TYR A 181 21.51 -1.05 -1.91
C TYR A 181 22.53 0.00 -2.33
N GLU A 182 22.95 0.82 -1.38
CA GLU A 182 24.05 1.76 -1.58
C GLU A 182 25.38 1.08 -1.22
N TYR A 183 26.43 1.36 -1.99
CA TYR A 183 27.75 0.78 -1.74
C TYR A 183 28.91 1.65 -2.22
N LEU A 184 30.08 1.37 -1.67
CA LEU A 184 31.38 1.90 -2.08
C LEU A 184 32.39 0.74 -2.23
N LEU A 185 33.43 0.99 -3.01
CA LEU A 185 34.62 0.16 -3.08
C LEU A 185 35.70 0.81 -2.21
N LEU A 186 36.34 0.03 -1.33
CA LEU A 186 37.61 0.42 -0.73
C LEU A 186 38.71 -0.18 -1.59
N VAL A 187 39.39 0.66 -2.38
CA VAL A 187 40.45 0.25 -3.30
C VAL A 187 41.77 0.66 -2.67
N ASP A 188 42.58 -0.33 -2.29
CA ASP A 188 43.82 -0.12 -1.55
C ASP A 188 43.67 0.75 -0.28
N GLY A 189 42.47 0.74 0.32
CA GLY A 189 42.10 1.50 1.52
C GLY A 189 41.33 2.79 1.22
N ASP A 190 41.32 3.27 -0.02
CA ASP A 190 40.66 4.52 -0.39
C ASP A 190 39.21 4.27 -0.86
N PRO A 191 38.20 4.96 -0.28
CA PRO A 191 36.81 4.79 -0.69
C PRO A 191 36.55 5.47 -2.03
N MET A 192 35.98 4.73 -2.97
CA MET A 192 35.52 5.25 -4.25
C MET A 192 34.22 4.59 -4.71
N PRO A 193 33.34 5.30 -5.43
CA PRO A 193 32.21 4.68 -6.08
C PRO A 193 32.68 3.75 -7.21
N ASP A 194 31.89 2.72 -7.51
CA ASP A 194 32.15 1.81 -8.63
C ASP A 194 32.23 2.57 -9.96
N PRO A 195 33.39 2.59 -10.65
CA PRO A 195 33.56 3.40 -11.86
C PRO A 195 32.67 2.93 -13.02
N ASN A 196 32.19 1.69 -13.01
CA ASN A 196 31.38 1.12 -14.08
C ASN A 196 29.87 1.23 -13.82
N ASN A 197 29.47 1.60 -12.61
CA ASN A 197 28.05 1.73 -12.26
C ASN A 197 27.57 3.18 -12.46
N PRO A 198 26.70 3.47 -13.44
CA PRO A 198 26.21 4.83 -13.72
C PRO A 198 25.20 5.33 -12.68
N LEU A 199 24.64 4.46 -11.83
CA LEU A 199 23.66 4.85 -10.81
C LEU A 199 24.37 5.25 -9.52
N LYS A 200 24.27 6.54 -9.18
CA LYS A 200 24.90 7.17 -8.02
C LYS A 200 23.91 7.94 -7.16
N VAL A 201 24.23 8.11 -5.88
CA VAL A 201 23.53 9.01 -4.96
C VAL A 201 24.53 9.79 -4.11
N VAL A 202 24.28 11.09 -3.91
CA VAL A 202 25.09 11.93 -3.03
C VAL A 202 24.96 11.44 -1.59
N ASN A 203 26.09 11.19 -0.93
CA ASN A 203 26.12 10.71 0.45
C ASN A 203 26.31 11.87 1.46
N ALA A 204 26.15 11.57 2.75
CA ALA A 204 26.20 12.56 3.83
C ALA A 204 27.58 13.24 4.01
N TYR A 205 28.64 12.70 3.40
CA TYR A 205 30.01 13.21 3.51
C TYR A 205 30.43 14.05 2.29
N GLY A 206 29.49 14.36 1.39
CA GLY A 206 29.74 15.16 0.18
C GLY A 206 30.36 14.38 -0.98
N GLY A 207 30.48 13.06 -0.87
CA GLY A 207 30.83 12.16 -1.97
C GLY A 207 29.59 11.49 -2.58
N GLU A 208 29.81 10.45 -3.38
CA GLU A 208 28.73 9.66 -3.99
C GLU A 208 28.88 8.17 -3.67
N ASN A 209 27.76 7.49 -3.41
CA ASN A 209 27.65 6.05 -3.34
C ASN A 209 27.13 5.49 -4.66
N SER A 210 27.54 4.27 -5.03
CA SER A 210 26.91 3.51 -6.11
C SER A 210 25.61 2.87 -5.63
N ILE A 211 24.63 2.69 -6.54
CA ILE A 211 23.37 1.97 -6.25
C ILE A 211 23.37 0.62 -6.97
N LEU A 212 23.16 -0.46 -6.21
CA LEU A 212 22.86 -1.80 -6.71
C LEU A 212 21.38 -2.09 -6.51
N THR A 213 20.65 -2.31 -7.60
CA THR A 213 19.24 -2.73 -7.57
C THR A 213 19.13 -4.22 -7.83
N VAL A 214 18.47 -4.93 -6.92
CA VAL A 214 18.13 -6.34 -7.03
C VAL A 214 16.62 -6.44 -7.25
N PHE A 215 16.21 -6.95 -8.41
CA PHE A 215 14.79 -7.08 -8.76
C PHE A 215 14.23 -8.40 -8.22
N SER A 216 12.95 -8.42 -7.86
CA SER A 216 12.24 -9.69 -7.63
C SER A 216 12.04 -10.41 -8.96
N ASP A 217 12.30 -11.71 -8.99
CA ASP A 217 11.96 -12.58 -10.13
C ASP A 217 10.44 -12.73 -10.32
#